data_AF-A0AAP3A412-F1
#
_entry.id   AF-A0AAP3A412-F1
#
_cell.length_a   1.000
_cell.length_b   1.000
_cell.length_c   1.000
_cell.angle_alpha   90.00
_cell.angle_beta   90.00
_cell.angle_gamma   90.00
#
_symmetry.space_group_name_H-M   'P 1'
#
loop_
_entity.id
_entity.type
_entity.pdbx_description
1 polymer ?
#
loop_
_entity_poly.entity_id
_entity_poly.type
_entity_poly.pdbx_seq_one_letter_code
_entity_poly.pdbx_strand_id
1 'polypeptide(L)'
;QTGETVSGGTLENHDNQIVFGTANGMTISTGLEYGPDNEANTGGQWIQNGGIANNTTVTGGGLQRVNAGGSVSDTVISAGGGQSLQGQAV
;
A
#
# COMPACT_ATOMS: atom_id res chain seq x y z
N GLN A 1 1.93 12.10 12.45
CA GLN A 1 0.73 12.38 13.27
C GLN A 1 0.03 11.05 13.48
N THR A 2 0.14 10.48 14.67
CA THR A 2 -0.47 9.19 15.01
C THR A 2 -1.97 9.41 15.23
N GLY A 3 -2.83 8.62 14.56
CA GLY A 3 -4.30 8.70 14.73
C GLY A 3 -5.09 9.35 13.59
N GLU A 4 -4.44 9.86 12.53
CA GLU A 4 -5.14 10.29 11.32
C GLU A 4 -5.76 9.08 10.61
N THR A 5 -7.04 9.17 10.25
CA THR A 5 -7.71 8.17 9.41
C THR A 5 -7.96 8.77 8.04
N VAL A 6 -7.41 8.15 7.01
CA VAL A 6 -7.72 8.45 5.61
C VAL A 6 -8.66 7.38 5.09
N SER A 7 -9.67 7.76 4.30
CA SER A 7 -10.64 6.82 3.74
C SER A 7 -10.90 7.12 2.27
N GLY A 8 -10.76 6.09 1.44
CA GLY A 8 -10.89 6.17 0.00
C GLY A 8 -9.76 6.96 -0.66
N GLY A 9 -9.76 6.92 -2.00
CA GLY A 9 -8.76 7.57 -2.84
C GLY A 9 -7.99 6.56 -3.67
N THR A 10 -7.35 7.07 -4.71
CA THR A 10 -6.52 6.29 -5.62
C THR A 10 -5.10 6.84 -5.60
N LEU A 11 -4.11 5.97 -5.46
CA LEU A 11 -2.72 6.31 -5.73
C LEU A 11 -2.39 5.94 -7.17
N GLU A 12 -1.95 6.93 -7.93
CA GLU A 12 -1.58 6.81 -9.35
C GLU A 12 -0.29 7.62 -9.60
N ASN A 13 0.29 7.54 -10.80
CA ASN A 13 1.37 8.45 -11.23
C ASN A 13 2.59 8.57 -10.28
N HIS A 14 2.98 7.48 -9.62
CA HIS A 14 4.07 7.41 -8.64
C HIS A 14 3.79 8.13 -7.31
N ASP A 15 2.50 8.37 -7.00
CA ASP A 15 2.06 8.89 -5.71
C ASP A 15 2.51 8.01 -4.54
N ASN A 16 2.87 8.66 -3.43
CA ASN A 16 3.25 7.99 -2.21
C ASN A 16 2.25 8.30 -1.08
N GLN A 17 1.68 7.26 -0.49
CA GLN A 17 0.94 7.39 0.76
C GLN A 17 1.73 6.71 1.88
N ILE A 18 2.16 7.49 2.87
CA ILE A 18 2.84 6.98 4.06
C ILE A 18 1.83 6.89 5.20
N VAL A 19 1.56 5.68 5.70
CA VAL A 19 0.53 5.42 6.69
C VAL A 19 1.17 5.14 8.05
N PHE A 20 1.09 6.11 8.96
CA PHE A 20 1.37 5.95 10.40
C PHE A 20 0.09 5.82 11.24
N GLY A 21 -1.07 6.12 10.66
CA GLY A 21 -2.40 6.01 11.27
C GLY A 21 -3.21 4.90 10.61
N THR A 22 -4.46 5.17 10.24
CA THR A 22 -5.33 4.20 9.54
C THR A 22 -5.64 4.67 8.13
N ALA A 23 -5.58 3.77 7.14
CA ALA A 23 -6.03 4.02 5.77
C ALA A 23 -7.08 2.97 5.37
N ASN A 24 -8.29 3.38 5.00
CA ASN A 24 -9.38 2.46 4.65
C ASN A 24 -9.77 2.61 3.18
N GLY A 25 -9.98 1.50 2.47
CA GLY A 25 -10.59 1.51 1.14
C GLY A 25 -9.75 2.19 0.05
N MET A 26 -8.42 2.18 0.19
CA MET A 26 -7.52 2.78 -0.80
C MET A 26 -7.43 1.91 -2.05
N THR A 27 -7.38 2.53 -3.23
CA THR A 27 -6.99 1.86 -4.48
C THR A 27 -5.56 2.23 -4.82
N ILE A 28 -4.68 1.24 -5.03
CA ILE A 28 -3.28 1.44 -5.35
C ILE A 28 -3.01 0.96 -6.77
N SER A 29 -2.72 1.89 -7.67
CA SER A 29 -2.44 1.64 -9.09
C SER A 29 -1.06 2.15 -9.49
N THR A 30 -0.16 2.32 -8.51
CA THR A 30 1.21 2.79 -8.70
C THR A 30 2.21 2.17 -7.71
N GLY A 31 3.50 2.17 -8.07
CA GLY A 31 4.61 1.66 -7.27
C GLY A 31 5.22 0.34 -7.74
N LEU A 32 4.69 -0.27 -8.80
CA LEU A 32 5.17 -1.51 -9.41
C LEU A 32 5.04 -1.52 -10.95
N GLU A 33 5.00 -0.36 -11.59
CA GLU A 33 4.79 -0.19 -13.03
C GLU A 33 5.84 -0.91 -13.88
N TYR A 34 7.08 -1.01 -13.40
CA TYR A 34 8.19 -1.67 -14.09
C TYR A 34 8.40 -3.13 -13.67
N GLY A 35 7.51 -3.68 -12.84
CA GLY A 35 7.58 -5.05 -12.31
C GLY A 35 8.48 -5.19 -11.07
N PRO A 36 8.44 -6.34 -10.38
CA PRO A 36 9.02 -6.52 -9.04
C PRO A 36 10.56 -6.48 -8.99
N ASP A 37 11.24 -6.82 -10.08
CA ASP A 37 12.71 -6.89 -10.14
C ASP A 37 13.36 -5.57 -10.59
N ASN A 38 12.57 -4.49 -10.70
CA ASN A 38 13.05 -3.20 -11.17
C ASN A 38 13.19 -2.21 -10.01
N GLU A 39 14.40 -1.72 -9.79
CA GLU A 39 14.73 -0.74 -8.75
C GLU A 39 14.22 0.69 -9.07
N ALA A 40 13.75 0.94 -10.29
CA ALA A 40 13.23 2.24 -10.72
C ALA A 40 11.77 2.49 -10.30
N ASN A 41 11.08 1.49 -9.72
CA ASN A 41 9.73 1.69 -9.22
C ASN A 41 9.70 2.71 -8.09
N THR A 42 8.73 3.61 -8.13
CA THR A 42 8.50 4.65 -7.12
C THR A 42 7.00 4.81 -6.89
N GLY A 43 6.60 5.24 -5.70
CA GLY A 43 5.19 5.34 -5.35
C GLY A 43 4.67 4.16 -4.52
N GLY A 44 3.35 4.13 -4.37
CA GLY A 44 2.61 3.10 -3.67
C GLY A 44 2.22 3.49 -2.24
N GLN A 45 1.65 2.53 -1.53
CA GLN A 45 1.21 2.67 -0.15
C GLN A 45 2.23 2.03 0.81
N TRP A 46 2.75 2.83 1.74
CA TRP A 46 3.78 2.42 2.70
C TRP A 46 3.19 2.38 4.11
N ILE A 47 2.89 1.17 4.59
CA ILE A 47 2.36 0.96 5.94
C ILE A 47 3.52 0.87 6.91
N GLN A 48 3.66 1.90 7.74
CA GLN A 48 4.74 2.04 8.70
C GLN A 48 4.42 1.33 10.01
N ASN A 49 5.39 1.28 10.93
CA ASN A 49 5.18 0.74 12.27
C ASN A 49 3.98 1.43 12.97
N GLY A 50 3.02 0.63 13.44
CA GLY A 50 1.78 1.10 14.04
C GLY A 50 0.72 1.58 13.03
N GLY A 51 1.07 1.64 11.74
CA GLY A 51 0.15 1.94 10.66
C GLY A 51 -0.76 0.74 10.34
N ILE A 52 -2.00 1.04 9.99
CA ILE A 52 -3.03 0.07 9.64
C ILE A 52 -3.62 0.44 8.29
N ALA A 53 -3.69 -0.51 7.35
CA ALA A 53 -4.53 -0.35 6.17
C ALA A 53 -5.57 -1.45 6.03
N ASN A 54 -6.82 -1.06 5.77
CA ASN A 54 -7.94 -1.97 5.64
C ASN A 54 -8.59 -1.81 4.27
N ASN A 55 -9.05 -2.93 3.71
CA ASN A 55 -9.81 -2.96 2.46
C ASN A 55 -9.07 -2.30 1.28
N THR A 56 -7.74 -2.43 1.25
CA THR A 56 -6.92 -1.90 0.15
C THR A 56 -7.10 -2.77 -1.09
N THR A 57 -7.37 -2.13 -2.24
CA THR A 57 -7.32 -2.78 -3.55
C THR A 57 -6.00 -2.43 -4.24
N VAL A 58 -5.16 -3.41 -4.53
CA VAL A 58 -3.91 -3.25 -5.29
C VAL A 58 -4.13 -3.78 -6.70
N THR A 59 -4.12 -2.90 -7.70
CA THR A 59 -4.33 -3.23 -9.11
C THR A 59 -3.00 -3.39 -9.84
N GLY A 60 -3.04 -3.64 -11.15
CA GLY A 60 -1.83 -3.65 -11.99
C GLY A 60 -1.03 -2.36 -11.84
N GLY A 61 0.30 -2.51 -11.70
CA GLY A 61 1.22 -1.41 -11.39
C GLY A 61 1.20 -0.94 -9.93
N GLY A 62 0.31 -1.47 -9.08
CA GLY A 62 0.20 -1.09 -7.68
C GLY A 62 1.18 -1.81 -6.75
N LEU A 63 1.71 -1.07 -5.78
CA LEU A 63 2.52 -1.61 -4.68
C LEU A 63 1.96 -1.21 -3.30
N GLN A 64 1.62 -2.20 -2.49
CA GLN A 64 1.45 -2.01 -1.04
C GLN A 64 2.65 -2.59 -0.29
N ARG A 65 3.45 -1.73 0.34
CA ARG A 65 4.58 -2.16 1.17
C ARG A 65 4.19 -2.09 2.65
N VAL A 66 4.25 -3.23 3.31
CA VAL A 66 3.94 -3.38 4.73
C VAL A 66 5.23 -3.57 5.50
N ASN A 67 5.72 -2.50 6.12
CA ASN A 67 6.97 -2.53 6.88
C ASN A 67 6.78 -3.23 8.23
N ALA A 68 7.89 -3.56 8.89
CA ALA A 68 7.87 -4.20 10.21
C ALA A 68 7.04 -3.40 11.23
N GLY A 69 6.07 -4.06 11.85
CA GLY A 69 5.12 -3.46 12.78
C GLY A 69 3.92 -2.75 12.13
N GLY A 70 3.83 -2.71 10.80
CA GLY A 70 2.62 -2.35 10.07
C GLY A 70 1.66 -3.53 9.93
N SER A 71 0.37 -3.24 9.81
CA SER A 71 -0.68 -4.25 9.67
C SER A 71 -1.60 -3.92 8.50
N VAL A 72 -1.99 -4.94 7.74
CA VAL A 72 -3.01 -4.81 6.70
C VAL A 72 -4.09 -5.86 6.85
N SER A 73 -5.33 -5.51 6.51
CA SER A 73 -6.45 -6.45 6.48
C SER A 73 -7.26 -6.28 5.20
N ASP A 74 -7.91 -7.36 4.77
CA ASP A 74 -8.80 -7.38 3.60
C ASP A 74 -8.17 -6.81 2.32
N THR A 75 -6.87 -7.04 2.11
CA THR A 75 -6.19 -6.55 0.91
C THR A 75 -6.54 -7.43 -0.28
N VAL A 76 -7.05 -6.83 -1.35
CA VAL A 76 -7.31 -7.49 -2.63
C VAL A 76 -6.22 -7.13 -3.61
N ILE A 77 -5.47 -8.12 -4.10
CA ILE A 77 -4.40 -7.91 -5.09
C ILE A 77 -4.84 -8.52 -6.43
N SER A 78 -4.76 -7.76 -7.51
CA SER A 78 -5.24 -8.17 -8.84
C SER A 78 -4.36 -7.63 -9.97
N ALA A 79 -4.50 -8.22 -11.16
CA ALA A 79 -3.86 -7.75 -12.41
C ALA A 79 -2.34 -7.52 -12.33
N GLY A 80 -1.62 -8.32 -11.52
CA GLY A 80 -0.17 -8.22 -11.37
C GLY A 80 0.31 -7.14 -10.39
N GLY A 81 -0.58 -6.53 -9.61
CA GLY A 81 -0.19 -5.74 -8.44
C GLY A 81 0.55 -6.57 -7.40
N GLY A 82 1.20 -5.90 -6.44
CA GLY A 82 2.03 -6.57 -5.45
C GLY A 82 1.90 -6.03 -4.03
N GLN A 83 2.10 -6.92 -3.06
CA GLN A 83 2.31 -6.57 -1.66
C GLN A 83 3.70 -7.04 -1.22
N SER A 84 4.51 -6.12 -0.69
CA SER A 84 5.80 -6.43 -0.07
C SER A 84 5.63 -6.50 1.46
N LEU A 85 5.61 -7.71 2.00
CA LEU A 85 5.22 -7.97 3.40
C LEU A 85 6.44 -8.24 4.30
N GLN A 86 6.72 -7.29 5.20
CA GLN A 86 7.65 -7.43 6.34
C GLN A 86 6.93 -7.29 7.70
N GLY A 87 5.67 -6.81 7.68
CA GLY A 87 4.77 -6.74 8.81
C GLY A 87 3.75 -7.88 8.83
N GLN A 88 2.49 -7.56 9.09
CA GLN A 88 1.40 -8.53 9.19
C GLN A 88 0.33 -8.26 8.13
N ALA A 89 -0.18 -9.33 7.53
CA ALA A 89 -1.39 -9.35 6.73
C ALA A 89 -2.35 -10.35 7.39
N VAL A 90 -3.56 -9.88 7.71
CA VAL A 90 -4.59 -10.62 8.46
C VAL A 90 -5.92 -10.67 7.71
#